data_AF-A0A2E1Q6A5-F1
#
_entry.id   AF-A0A2E1Q6A5-F1
#
_cell.length_a   1.000
_cell.length_b   1.000
_cell.length_c   1.000
_cell.angle_alpha   90.00
_cell.angle_beta   90.00
_cell.angle_gamma   90.00
#
_symmetry.space_group_name_H-M   'P 1'
#
loop_
_entity.id
_entity.type
_entity.pdbx_description
1 polymer ?
#
loop_
_entity_poly.entity_id
_entity_poly.type
_entity_poly.pdbx_seq_one_letter_code
_entity_poly.pdbx_strand_id
1 'polypeptide(L)'
;MTGIDAPEGKTYPVLLALDFSYVGPNKHKVDLSGCFIIAKSSPSMATERINFQATRLSCVSKKGKFFERKISGFVADNSDNTFAVKAELNSKQGRVAKMAFLKSVVDGIGEIITRKAKNIGGKNPDSANVLVQNGAQGAASRVSDWYLKQVTSLMPTLSVNSGQDVWIVMQEKVLLPNDFFRKNERRNSNAKVFSYLTRIID
;
A
#
# COMPACT_ATOMS: atom_id res chain seq x y z
N MET A 1 -4.60 -9.29 6.82
CA MET A 1 -3.31 -8.62 6.49
C MET A 1 -3.34 -7.14 6.92
N THR A 2 -2.22 -6.51 7.27
CA THR A 2 -2.18 -5.03 7.49
C THR A 2 -2.20 -4.27 6.17
N GLY A 3 -2.86 -3.11 6.15
CA GLY A 3 -2.89 -2.25 4.97
C GLY A 3 -1.52 -1.66 4.63
N ILE A 4 -1.30 -1.33 3.36
CA ILE A 4 -0.04 -0.80 2.85
C ILE A 4 -0.26 0.14 1.66
N ASP A 5 0.48 1.25 1.66
CA ASP A 5 0.63 2.16 0.52
C ASP A 5 2.08 2.17 0.04
N ALA A 6 2.37 1.49 -1.06
CA ALA A 6 3.74 1.29 -1.54
C ALA A 6 3.97 1.95 -2.91
N PRO A 7 4.94 2.89 -3.04
CA PRO A 7 5.43 3.34 -4.34
C PRO A 7 6.29 2.26 -5.02
N GLU A 8 6.37 2.32 -6.34
CA GLU A 8 7.21 1.43 -7.15
C GLU A 8 8.69 1.51 -6.75
N GLY A 9 9.39 0.37 -6.79
CA GLY A 9 10.82 0.26 -6.49
C GLY A 9 11.20 0.31 -5.00
N LYS A 10 10.24 0.54 -4.10
CA LYS A 10 10.47 0.47 -2.65
C LYS A 10 9.81 -0.77 -2.05
N THR A 11 10.46 -1.33 -1.03
CA THR A 11 9.92 -2.46 -0.28
C THR A 11 9.55 -2.02 1.14
N TYR A 12 8.41 -2.51 1.61
CA TYR A 12 7.91 -2.22 2.95
C TYR A 12 7.55 -3.53 3.67
N PRO A 13 7.72 -3.60 4.99
CA PRO A 13 7.28 -4.74 5.77
C PRO A 13 5.76 -4.68 5.96
N VAL A 14 5.12 -5.84 5.83
CA VAL A 14 3.69 -6.04 6.08
C VAL A 14 3.51 -7.18 7.07
N LEU A 15 2.54 -7.03 7.97
CA LEU A 15 2.20 -8.02 8.97
C LEU A 15 0.98 -8.84 8.49
N LEU A 16 1.15 -10.15 8.53
CA LEU A 16 0.12 -11.14 8.22
C LEU A 16 -0.22 -11.88 9.51
N ALA A 17 -1.45 -11.75 9.99
CA ALA A 17 -1.97 -12.61 11.05
C ALA A 17 -2.42 -13.94 10.44
N LEU A 18 -2.08 -15.05 11.09
CA LEU A 18 -2.46 -16.39 10.64
C LEU A 18 -3.65 -16.91 11.43
N ASP A 19 -4.59 -17.53 10.71
CA ASP A 19 -5.74 -18.20 11.32
C ASP A 19 -5.51 -19.72 11.41
N PHE A 20 -5.32 -20.38 10.26
CA PHE A 20 -5.11 -21.82 10.19
C PHE A 20 -4.21 -22.19 9.01
N SER A 21 -3.58 -23.36 9.09
CA SER A 21 -2.90 -24.00 7.96
C SER A 21 -3.61 -25.29 7.56
N TYR A 22 -3.83 -25.46 6.26
CA TYR A 22 -4.27 -26.71 5.68
C TYR A 22 -3.07 -27.63 5.47
N VAL A 23 -3.00 -28.73 6.21
CA VAL A 23 -1.91 -29.70 6.10
C VAL A 23 -2.48 -31.02 5.57
N GLY A 24 -2.45 -31.18 4.24
CA GLY A 24 -2.56 -32.49 3.58
C GLY A 24 -3.96 -33.00 3.17
N PRO A 25 -4.02 -34.20 2.57
CA PRO A 25 -5.20 -34.74 1.86
C PRO A 25 -6.43 -35.08 2.74
N ASN A 26 -6.27 -35.15 4.06
CA ASN A 26 -7.33 -35.50 5.01
C ASN A 26 -7.95 -34.30 5.74
N LYS A 27 -7.84 -33.08 5.19
CA LYS A 27 -8.40 -31.84 5.79
C LYS A 27 -7.92 -31.56 7.22
N HIS A 28 -6.73 -32.02 7.60
CA HIS A 28 -6.17 -31.67 8.90
C HIS A 28 -5.85 -30.18 8.92
N LYS A 29 -6.49 -29.46 9.85
CA LYS A 29 -6.25 -28.05 10.12
C LYS A 29 -5.35 -27.93 11.33
N VAL A 30 -4.25 -27.21 11.16
CA VAL A 30 -3.42 -26.75 12.29
C VAL A 30 -3.89 -25.34 12.61
N ASP A 31 -4.37 -25.14 13.83
CA ASP A 31 -4.70 -23.81 14.33
C ASP A 31 -3.41 -23.00 14.49
N LEU A 32 -3.33 -21.87 13.80
CA LEU A 32 -2.20 -20.94 13.82
C LEU A 32 -2.58 -19.61 14.47
N SER A 33 -3.71 -19.55 15.17
CA SER A 33 -4.14 -18.36 15.90
C SER A 33 -3.05 -17.89 16.87
N GLY A 34 -2.65 -16.62 16.76
CA GLY A 34 -1.53 -16.05 17.54
C GLY A 34 -0.15 -16.19 16.88
N CYS A 35 -0.10 -16.71 15.65
CA CYS A 35 1.06 -16.61 14.78
C CYS A 35 0.96 -15.42 13.82
N PHE A 36 2.12 -14.82 13.55
CA PHE A 36 2.29 -13.69 12.66
C PHE A 36 3.43 -13.94 11.69
N ILE A 37 3.24 -13.53 10.44
CA ILE A 37 4.27 -13.52 9.42
C ILE A 37 4.61 -12.08 9.06
N ILE A 38 5.91 -11.79 8.98
CA ILE A 38 6.42 -10.59 8.35
C ILE A 38 6.75 -10.90 6.90
N ALA A 39 6.11 -10.17 5.99
CA ALA A 39 6.36 -10.24 4.57
C ALA A 39 6.94 -8.91 4.05
N LYS A 40 7.76 -9.00 3.00
CA LYS A 40 8.24 -7.83 2.26
C LYS A 40 7.34 -7.63 1.05
N SER A 41 6.83 -6.42 0.88
CA SER A 41 6.02 -6.03 -0.27
C SER A 41 6.91 -5.53 -1.41
N SER A 42 6.66 -6.02 -2.62
CA SER A 42 7.26 -5.53 -3.86
C SER A 42 6.13 -5.15 -4.82
N PRO A 43 5.80 -3.86 -4.94
CA PRO A 43 4.75 -3.39 -5.84
C PRO A 43 5.22 -3.42 -7.30
N SER A 44 4.32 -3.83 -8.20
CA SER A 44 4.50 -3.79 -9.66
C SER A 44 3.34 -3.00 -10.28
N MET A 45 3.63 -1.79 -10.78
CA MET A 45 2.62 -0.93 -11.39
C MET A 45 2.10 -1.51 -12.71
N ALA A 46 2.97 -2.20 -13.46
CA ALA A 46 2.62 -2.82 -14.74
C ALA A 46 1.52 -3.90 -14.61
N THR A 47 1.44 -4.55 -13.45
CA THR A 47 0.46 -5.62 -13.19
C THR A 47 -0.61 -5.24 -12.17
N GLU A 48 -0.57 -4.00 -11.65
CA GLU A 48 -1.44 -3.48 -10.59
C GLU A 48 -1.53 -4.43 -9.38
N ARG A 49 -0.40 -5.06 -9.05
CA ARG A 49 -0.31 -6.10 -8.02
C ARG A 49 0.91 -5.89 -7.13
N ILE A 50 0.76 -6.26 -5.86
CA ILE A 50 1.85 -6.24 -4.88
C ILE A 50 2.21 -7.68 -4.55
N ASN A 51 3.45 -8.06 -4.87
CA ASN A 51 4.00 -9.34 -4.46
C ASN A 51 4.44 -9.24 -3.00
N PHE A 52 4.04 -10.21 -2.18
CA PHE A 52 4.50 -10.29 -0.80
C PHE A 52 5.36 -11.54 -0.62
N GLN A 53 6.62 -11.34 -0.24
CA GLN A 53 7.53 -12.42 0.11
C GLN A 53 7.54 -12.61 1.63
N ALA A 54 7.03 -13.74 2.10
CA ALA A 54 7.09 -14.11 3.51
C ALA A 54 8.54 -14.38 3.93
N THR A 55 8.97 -13.81 5.06
CA THR A 55 10.38 -13.89 5.50
C THR A 55 10.55 -14.46 6.90
N ARG A 56 9.63 -14.16 7.81
CA ARG A 56 9.76 -14.56 9.22
C ARG A 56 8.40 -14.88 9.82
N LEU A 57 8.30 -16.05 10.43
CA LEU A 57 7.15 -16.53 11.20
C LEU A 57 7.48 -16.39 12.69
N SER A 58 6.60 -15.75 13.44
CA SER A 58 6.65 -15.65 14.88
C SER A 58 5.33 -16.13 15.46
N CYS A 59 5.37 -17.04 16.42
CA CYS A 59 4.18 -17.57 17.07
C CYS A 59 4.29 -17.39 18.58
N VAL A 60 3.20 -16.95 19.19
CA VAL A 60 3.09 -16.83 20.65
C VAL A 60 1.96 -17.75 21.14
N SER A 61 2.31 -18.67 22.03
CA SER A 61 1.34 -19.55 22.69
C SER A 61 0.62 -18.81 23.81
N LYS A 62 -0.62 -19.22 24.11
CA LYS A 62 -1.36 -18.76 25.30
C LYS A 62 -0.60 -18.97 26.63
N LYS A 63 0.37 -19.91 26.65
CA LYS A 63 1.24 -20.16 27.82
C LYS A 63 2.47 -19.23 27.88
N GLY A 64 2.56 -18.22 27.02
CA GLY A 64 3.70 -17.29 26.96
C GLY A 64 4.96 -17.85 26.29
N LYS A 65 4.97 -19.12 25.87
CA LYS A 65 6.04 -19.67 25.02
C LYS A 65 5.97 -18.97 23.66
N PHE A 66 7.10 -18.58 23.10
CA PHE A 66 7.19 -18.06 21.74
C PHE A 66 8.27 -18.78 20.94
N PHE A 67 8.12 -18.82 19.63
CA PHE A 67 9.18 -19.26 18.73
C PHE A 67 9.20 -18.40 17.47
N GLU A 68 10.39 -18.29 16.89
CA GLU A 68 10.61 -17.60 15.63
C GLU A 68 11.33 -18.52 14.65
N ARG A 69 10.92 -18.47 13.37
CA ARG A 69 11.53 -19.19 12.26
C ARG A 69 11.63 -18.28 11.04
N LYS A 70 12.78 -18.34 10.37
CA LYS A 70 12.89 -17.84 8.99
C LYS A 70 12.09 -18.76 8.09
N ILE A 71 11.34 -18.17 7.18
CA ILE A 71 10.50 -18.89 6.23
C ILE A 71 10.65 -18.25 4.85
N SER A 72 10.39 -19.03 3.81
CA SER A 72 10.23 -18.52 2.45
C SER A 72 8.87 -18.93 1.92
N GLY A 73 8.15 -17.97 1.38
CA GLY A 73 6.81 -18.15 0.84
C GLY A 73 6.34 -16.93 0.08
N PHE A 74 5.27 -17.08 -0.66
CA PHE A 74 4.62 -15.98 -1.38
C PHE A 74 3.14 -15.90 -0.99
N VAL A 75 2.54 -14.75 -1.24
CA VAL A 75 1.13 -14.52 -1.01
C VAL A 75 0.35 -14.58 -2.32
N ALA A 76 -0.76 -15.29 -2.30
CA ALA A 76 -1.76 -15.31 -3.35
C ALA A 76 -3.01 -14.56 -2.88
N ASP A 77 -3.66 -13.86 -3.82
CA ASP A 77 -4.91 -13.17 -3.56
C ASP A 77 -6.03 -14.19 -3.29
N ASN A 78 -6.93 -13.90 -2.35
CA ASN A 78 -8.06 -14.78 -2.07
C ASN A 78 -9.17 -14.67 -3.14
N SER A 79 -9.26 -13.53 -3.84
CA SER A 79 -10.33 -13.29 -4.81
C SER A 79 -10.18 -14.10 -6.10
N ASP A 80 -8.96 -14.16 -6.64
CA ASP A 80 -8.64 -14.84 -7.89
C ASP A 80 -7.64 -16.00 -7.74
N ASN A 81 -7.16 -16.28 -6.52
CA ASN A 81 -6.13 -17.28 -6.21
C ASN A 81 -4.85 -17.13 -7.05
N THR A 82 -4.59 -15.93 -7.55
CA THR A 82 -3.42 -15.63 -8.39
C THR A 82 -2.25 -15.16 -7.52
N PHE A 83 -1.05 -15.34 -8.05
CA PHE A 83 0.17 -14.80 -7.47
C PHE A 83 0.09 -13.28 -7.31
N ALA A 84 0.53 -12.78 -6.15
CA ALA A 84 0.46 -11.38 -5.74
C ALA A 84 -0.97 -10.86 -5.52
N VAL A 85 -1.12 -9.91 -4.61
CA VAL A 85 -2.43 -9.36 -4.25
C VAL A 85 -2.75 -8.19 -5.16
N LYS A 86 -3.99 -8.14 -5.66
CA LYS A 86 -4.48 -6.99 -6.42
C LYS A 86 -4.49 -5.75 -5.53
N ALA A 87 -3.96 -4.65 -6.05
CA ALA A 87 -3.89 -3.38 -5.34
C ALA A 87 -4.57 -2.27 -6.14
N GLU A 88 -5.06 -1.26 -5.43
CA GLU A 88 -5.66 -0.10 -6.06
C GLU A 88 -4.55 0.89 -6.45
N LEU A 89 -4.57 1.31 -7.72
CA LEU A 89 -3.63 2.32 -8.21
C LEU A 89 -4.10 3.71 -7.79
N ASN A 90 -3.50 4.25 -6.74
CA ASN A 90 -3.70 5.64 -6.38
C ASN A 90 -2.82 6.52 -7.27
N SER A 91 -3.32 6.76 -8.49
CA SER A 91 -2.68 7.64 -9.44
C SER A 91 -2.89 9.08 -8.97
N LYS A 92 -1.82 9.71 -8.47
CA LYS A 92 -1.84 11.14 -8.11
C LYS A 92 -1.87 12.05 -9.35
N GLN A 93 -2.04 11.46 -10.55
CA GLN A 93 -1.99 12.08 -11.85
C GLN A 93 -3.06 13.16 -12.06
N GLY A 94 -4.30 12.96 -11.57
CA GLY A 94 -5.34 14.00 -11.69
C GLY A 94 -4.97 15.30 -10.96
N ARG A 95 -4.31 15.20 -9.81
CA ARG A 95 -3.78 16.37 -9.09
C ARG A 95 -2.59 16.99 -9.83
N VAL A 96 -1.73 16.17 -10.43
CA VAL A 96 -0.61 16.65 -11.27
C VAL A 96 -1.11 17.38 -12.51
N ALA A 97 -2.05 16.81 -13.26
CA ALA A 97 -2.59 17.39 -14.49
C ALA A 97 -3.32 18.71 -14.23
N LYS A 98 -4.14 18.80 -13.18
CA LYS A 98 -4.83 20.05 -12.80
C LYS A 98 -3.86 21.17 -12.44
N MET A 99 -2.79 20.84 -11.70
CA MET A 99 -1.76 21.82 -11.32
C MET A 99 -0.90 22.24 -12.52
N ALA A 100 -0.57 21.31 -13.42
CA ALA A 100 0.13 21.61 -14.67
C ALA A 100 -0.69 22.51 -15.60
N PHE A 101 -2.00 22.25 -15.71
CA PHE A 101 -2.93 23.10 -16.46
C PHE A 101 -3.06 24.50 -15.84
N LEU A 102 -3.17 24.61 -14.52
CA LEU A 102 -3.20 25.92 -13.86
C LEU A 102 -1.93 26.73 -14.16
N LYS A 103 -0.77 26.08 -14.13
CA LYS A 103 0.50 26.71 -14.51
C LYS A 103 0.52 27.14 -15.97
N SER A 104 0.09 26.30 -16.92
CA SER A 104 0.08 26.68 -18.34
C SER A 104 -0.85 27.86 -18.63
N VAL A 105 -1.97 27.97 -17.91
CA VAL A 105 -2.87 29.13 -18.00
C VAL A 105 -2.20 30.40 -17.44
N VAL A 106 -1.53 30.32 -16.28
CA VAL A 106 -0.81 31.46 -15.68
C VAL A 106 0.33 31.94 -16.58
N ASP A 107 1.15 31.02 -17.09
CA ASP A 107 2.26 31.35 -18.00
C ASP A 107 1.74 31.91 -19.34
N GLY A 108 0.68 31.32 -19.90
CA GLY A 108 0.09 31.74 -21.17
C GLY A 108 -0.60 33.10 -21.12
N ILE A 109 -1.30 33.43 -20.02
CA ILE A 109 -1.86 34.77 -19.79
C ILE A 109 -0.72 35.77 -19.53
N GLY A 110 0.35 35.34 -18.86
CA GLY A 110 1.54 36.15 -18.60
C GLY A 110 2.24 36.64 -19.86
N GLU A 111 2.43 35.75 -20.84
CA GLU A 111 3.01 36.12 -22.14
C GLU A 111 2.13 37.09 -22.95
N ILE A 112 0.80 37.01 -22.84
CA ILE A 112 -0.10 37.89 -23.59
C ILE A 112 -0.14 39.29 -22.98
N ILE A 113 -0.09 39.42 -21.65
CA ILE A 113 -0.05 40.72 -20.96
C ILE A 113 1.29 41.42 -21.21
N THR A 114 2.40 40.69 -21.14
CA THR A 114 3.74 41.24 -21.46
C THR A 114 3.88 41.63 -22.93
N ARG A 115 3.29 40.88 -23.88
CA ARG A 115 3.26 41.28 -25.31
C ARG A 115 2.33 42.46 -25.58
N LYS A 116 1.19 42.59 -24.89
CA LYS A 116 0.29 43.77 -25.02
C LYS A 116 0.88 45.04 -24.39
N ALA A 117 1.63 44.95 -23.30
CA ALA A 117 2.32 46.10 -22.70
C ALA A 117 3.42 46.68 -23.62
N LYS A 118 4.01 45.85 -24.50
CA LYS A 118 5.07 46.29 -25.43
C LYS A 118 4.54 46.96 -26.72
N ASN A 119 3.24 46.80 -27.03
CA ASN A 119 2.61 47.33 -28.25
C ASN A 119 1.67 48.52 -28.03
N ILE A 120 1.49 49.00 -26.78
CA ILE A 120 0.79 50.27 -26.51
C ILE A 120 1.86 51.36 -26.37
N GLY A 121 2.44 51.73 -27.51
CA GLY A 121 3.24 52.94 -27.64
C GLY A 121 2.30 54.14 -27.68
N GLY A 122 2.13 54.83 -26.56
CA GLY A 122 1.41 56.11 -26.55
C GLY A 122 0.91 56.53 -25.18
N LYS A 123 1.68 57.44 -24.55
CA LYS A 123 1.36 58.26 -23.36
C LYS A 123 1.34 57.53 -22.01
N ASN A 124 2.44 57.75 -21.27
CA ASN A 124 2.66 57.50 -19.83
C ASN A 124 1.81 56.40 -19.18
N PRO A 125 2.31 55.15 -19.11
CA PRO A 125 1.86 54.26 -18.05
C PRO A 125 2.59 54.65 -16.77
N ASP A 126 1.86 54.86 -15.67
CA ASP A 126 2.45 54.90 -14.34
C ASP A 126 3.39 53.69 -14.18
N SER A 127 4.68 53.96 -14.04
CA SER A 127 5.75 52.96 -13.92
C SER A 127 5.50 51.97 -12.77
N ALA A 128 4.67 52.37 -11.80
CA ALA A 128 4.18 51.54 -10.71
C ALA A 128 3.26 50.39 -11.19
N ASN A 129 2.33 50.63 -12.12
CA ASN A 129 1.38 49.61 -12.57
C ASN A 129 2.04 48.51 -13.42
N VAL A 130 3.04 48.87 -14.23
CA VAL A 130 3.79 47.91 -15.06
C VAL A 130 4.80 47.11 -14.22
N LEU A 131 5.41 47.73 -13.19
CA LEU A 131 6.32 47.05 -12.27
C LEU A 131 5.58 46.11 -11.31
N VAL A 132 4.40 46.52 -10.80
CA VAL A 132 3.52 45.66 -9.99
C VAL A 132 2.98 44.49 -10.82
N GLN A 133 2.58 44.71 -12.07
CA GLN A 133 2.16 43.61 -12.95
C GLN A 133 3.28 42.60 -13.22
N ASN A 134 4.49 43.06 -13.57
CA ASN A 134 5.62 42.15 -13.82
C ASN A 134 6.11 41.44 -12.54
N GLY A 135 6.10 42.13 -11.39
CA GLY A 135 6.47 41.57 -10.09
C GLY A 135 5.47 40.52 -9.59
N ALA A 136 4.17 40.77 -9.75
CA ALA A 136 3.12 39.82 -9.41
C ALA A 136 3.15 38.58 -10.31
N GLN A 137 3.42 38.74 -11.61
CA GLN A 137 3.54 37.64 -12.57
C GLN A 137 4.75 36.75 -12.27
N GLY A 138 5.91 37.35 -11.99
CA GLY A 138 7.13 36.63 -11.61
C GLY A 138 7.09 35.99 -10.22
N ALA A 139 6.24 36.49 -9.30
CA ALA A 139 5.97 35.84 -8.02
C ALA A 139 5.01 34.66 -8.18
N ALA A 140 3.94 34.83 -8.98
CA ALA A 140 2.96 33.78 -9.25
C ALA A 140 3.57 32.57 -10.00
N SER A 141 4.45 32.81 -10.98
CA SER A 141 5.14 31.73 -11.70
C SER A 141 6.10 30.96 -10.79
N ARG A 142 6.86 31.63 -9.91
CA ARG A 142 7.74 30.98 -8.92
C ARG A 142 6.99 30.15 -7.90
N VAL A 143 5.86 30.66 -7.38
CA VAL A 143 4.99 29.91 -6.48
C VAL A 143 4.42 28.69 -7.20
N SER A 144 3.93 28.86 -8.44
CA SER A 144 3.41 27.75 -9.25
C SER A 144 4.48 26.70 -9.58
N ASP A 145 5.72 27.12 -9.86
CA ASP A 145 6.87 26.25 -10.09
C ASP A 145 7.26 25.45 -8.85
N TRP A 146 7.26 26.11 -7.68
CA TRP A 146 7.51 25.44 -6.40
C TRP A 146 6.43 24.39 -6.11
N TYR A 147 5.16 24.75 -6.31
CA TYR A 147 4.04 23.82 -6.17
C TYR A 147 4.09 22.68 -7.20
N LEU A 148 4.49 22.95 -8.44
CA LEU A 148 4.67 21.92 -9.46
C LEU A 148 5.79 20.94 -9.12
N LYS A 149 6.94 21.42 -8.64
CA LYS A 149 8.04 20.55 -8.18
C LYS A 149 7.60 19.65 -7.01
N GLN A 150 6.77 20.19 -6.12
CA GLN A 150 6.19 19.41 -5.02
C GLN A 150 5.21 18.34 -5.52
N VAL A 151 4.46 18.66 -6.59
CA VAL A 151 3.45 17.78 -7.17
C VAL A 151 4.05 16.71 -8.09
N THR A 152 5.13 17.00 -8.84
CA THR A 152 5.86 15.99 -9.62
C THR A 152 6.60 14.98 -8.74
N SER A 153 6.91 15.35 -7.50
CA SER A 153 7.50 14.46 -6.50
C SER A 153 6.51 13.41 -5.95
N LEU A 154 5.24 13.49 -6.33
CA LEU A 154 4.20 12.54 -5.93
C LEU A 154 4.27 11.27 -6.77
N MET A 155 5.11 10.34 -6.35
CA MET A 155 5.13 9.00 -6.96
C MET A 155 3.76 8.33 -6.80
N PRO A 156 3.25 7.66 -7.86
CA PRO A 156 2.07 6.83 -7.75
C PRO A 156 2.32 5.72 -6.73
N THR A 157 1.26 5.30 -6.05
CA THR A 157 1.33 4.26 -5.01
C THR A 157 0.26 3.21 -5.26
N LEU A 158 0.61 1.95 -5.03
CA LEU A 158 -0.37 0.86 -4.95
C LEU A 158 -0.79 0.71 -3.49
N SER A 159 -2.09 0.77 -3.26
CA SER A 159 -2.70 0.68 -1.94
C SER A 159 -3.46 -0.63 -1.78
N VAL A 160 -3.26 -1.30 -0.65
CA VAL A 160 -4.04 -2.46 -0.23
C VAL A 160 -4.65 -2.19 1.14
N ASN A 161 -5.94 -2.46 1.27
CA ASN A 161 -6.68 -2.21 2.51
C ASN A 161 -6.24 -3.17 3.62
N SER A 162 -6.38 -2.70 4.86
CA SER A 162 -6.18 -3.55 6.04
C SER A 162 -7.33 -4.54 6.19
N GLY A 163 -7.05 -5.69 6.79
CA GLY A 163 -8.04 -6.75 7.04
C GLY A 163 -8.32 -7.66 5.84
N GLN A 164 -7.58 -7.53 4.74
CA GLN A 164 -7.77 -8.42 3.59
C GLN A 164 -7.28 -9.84 3.88
N ASP A 165 -8.10 -10.82 3.48
CA ASP A 165 -7.79 -12.25 3.52
C ASP A 165 -6.93 -12.62 2.33
N VAL A 166 -5.89 -13.41 2.59
CA VAL A 166 -4.91 -13.81 1.59
C VAL A 166 -4.43 -15.23 1.86
N TRP A 167 -4.02 -15.93 0.81
CA TRP A 167 -3.41 -17.25 0.94
C TRP A 167 -1.89 -17.14 0.99
N ILE A 168 -1.27 -17.83 1.93
CA ILE A 168 0.19 -17.88 2.03
C ILE A 168 0.63 -19.26 1.57
N VAL A 169 1.43 -19.29 0.52
CA VAL A 169 2.00 -20.51 -0.04
C VAL A 169 3.45 -20.60 0.38
N MET A 170 3.76 -21.63 1.16
CA MET A 170 5.11 -21.89 1.66
C MET A 170 5.94 -22.56 0.56
N GLN A 171 7.14 -22.05 0.32
CA GLN A 171 8.09 -22.64 -0.64
C GLN A 171 8.94 -23.73 0.01
N GLU A 172 9.14 -23.65 1.32
CA GLU A 172 9.98 -24.56 2.08
C GLU A 172 9.21 -25.18 3.26
N LYS A 173 9.70 -26.33 3.73
CA LYS A 173 9.14 -26.98 4.93
C LYS A 173 9.40 -26.10 6.17
N VAL A 174 8.39 -25.96 7.02
CA VAL A 174 8.51 -25.24 8.30
C VAL A 174 8.32 -26.24 9.43
N LEU A 175 9.35 -26.36 10.29
CA LEU A 175 9.28 -27.21 11.47
C LEU A 175 8.60 -26.47 12.61
N LEU A 176 7.41 -26.93 12.96
CA LEU A 176 6.60 -26.41 14.04
C LEU A 176 6.85 -27.23 15.33
N PRO A 177 7.14 -26.59 16.49
CA PRO A 177 7.31 -27.33 17.73
C PRO A 177 5.98 -27.97 18.19
N ASN A 178 6.00 -29.26 18.51
CA ASN A 178 4.81 -30.00 18.95
C ASN A 178 4.14 -29.42 20.21
N ASP A 179 4.93 -28.79 21.08
CA ASP A 179 4.46 -28.12 22.29
C ASP A 179 3.42 -27.01 22.05
N PHE A 180 3.45 -26.40 20.85
CA PHE A 180 2.57 -25.28 20.49
C PHE A 180 1.24 -25.75 19.92
N PHE A 181 1.26 -26.86 19.18
CA PHE A 181 0.11 -27.37 18.46
C PHE A 181 -0.35 -28.65 19.13
N ARG A 182 -1.15 -28.52 20.21
CA ARG A 182 -1.77 -29.71 20.83
C ARG A 182 -2.69 -30.36 19.80
N LYS A 183 -2.33 -31.57 19.38
CA LYS A 183 -3.23 -32.48 18.69
C LYS A 183 -4.48 -32.65 19.57
N ASN A 184 -5.64 -32.20 19.09
CA ASN A 184 -6.90 -32.57 19.72
C ASN A 184 -7.09 -34.07 19.53
N GLU A 185 -6.59 -34.86 20.46
CA GLU A 185 -7.04 -36.23 20.65
C GLU A 185 -8.30 -36.19 21.52
N ARG A 186 -9.44 -36.45 20.88
CA ARG A 186 -10.73 -36.98 21.39
C ARG A 186 -11.83 -36.47 20.45
N ARG A 187 -12.88 -37.22 20.10
CA ARG A 187 -13.43 -38.48 20.60
C ARG A 187 -14.46 -38.93 19.54
N ASN A 188 -14.62 -40.25 19.45
CA ASN A 188 -15.74 -41.05 18.95
C ASN A 188 -16.97 -40.40 18.25
N SER A 189 -17.48 -41.17 17.29
CA SER A 189 -18.67 -41.02 16.44
C SER A 189 -19.82 -40.15 16.96
N ASN A 190 -20.43 -39.40 16.03
CA ASN A 190 -21.73 -38.73 16.11
C ASN A 190 -21.81 -37.41 16.90
N ALA A 191 -21.42 -36.32 16.26
CA ALA A 191 -22.24 -35.10 16.19
C ALA A 191 -21.67 -34.12 15.16
N LYS A 192 -22.41 -33.87 14.08
CA LYS A 192 -22.28 -32.63 13.29
C LYS A 192 -22.80 -31.48 14.15
N VAL A 193 -21.92 -30.63 14.71
CA VAL A 193 -22.13 -29.18 14.93
C VAL A 193 -20.75 -28.57 15.20
N PHE A 194 -20.25 -27.69 14.32
CA PHE A 194 -19.19 -26.75 14.68
C PHE A 194 -19.88 -25.49 15.23
N SER A 195 -20.01 -25.39 16.55
CA SER A 195 -20.44 -24.15 17.20
C SER A 195 -19.23 -23.26 17.46
N TYR A 196 -19.27 -22.08 16.84
CA TYR A 196 -18.52 -20.91 17.26
C TYR A 196 -19.01 -20.46 18.64
N LEU A 197 -18.11 -20.38 19.62
CA LEU A 197 -18.19 -19.67 20.92
C LEU A 197 -16.85 -19.96 21.60
N THR A 198 -15.97 -19.01 21.89
CA THR A 198 -16.10 -17.82 22.76
C THR A 198 -15.10 -16.76 22.29
N ARG A 199 -15.45 -15.52 21.93
CA ARG A 199 -16.02 -14.41 22.74
C ARG A 199 -15.27 -14.15 24.05
N ILE A 200 -14.40 -13.13 23.98
CA ILE A 200 -14.31 -11.96 24.87
C ILE A 200 -14.79 -12.24 26.30
N ILE A 201 -13.86 -12.59 27.19
CA ILE A 201 -13.60 -12.18 28.60
C ILE A 201 -12.24 -12.91 28.89
N ASP A 202 -11.10 -12.32 29.21
CA ASP A 202 -10.74 -11.08 29.93
C ASP A 202 -9.94 -10.07 29.08
#